data_AF-A5UR54-F1
#
_entry.id   AF-A5UR54-F1
#
_cell.length_a   1.000
_cell.length_b   1.000
_cell.length_c   1.000
_cell.angle_alpha   90.00
_cell.angle_beta   90.00
_cell.angle_gamma   90.00
#
_symmetry.space_group_name_H-M   'P 1'
#
loop_
_entity.id
_entity.type
_entity.pdbx_description
1 polymer ?
#
loop_
_entity_poly.entity_id
_entity_poly.type
_entity_poly.pdbx_seq_one_letter_code
_entity_poly.pdbx_strand_id
1 'polypeptide(L)'
;MTGAINTSIRSPNYGSRNGRSISMIVIHATAGTVRSALAWLTNPASRVSAHYLIDKAGQIYRLVPDEYAAWHAGRAAWRGETAINDISLGIELENANNGRDPYPATQMESLVQLTRDKVAQYRIAPDMVVRHLDIAIPRGRKSDPAGFPWNDFLRQVFAEPIDALPEHPIPPVRYATLSQMLLHEAYRQVGAVEWSDWTMFRTARAAGLGLPVAPSFEVTVAGRSYIGQSFGRETLVSPIAEWKRVDRLSMLTAPEHQPLREALLRAIYAQAGETYRPDWAFHQYAQHTPIGPPLSPGFRIRIDDDEWVAAIYALDVIYCPVNRWRAISRLSDLIASQGERDPLAMALIERLYEHAGSQWRPNWSLHQHALRCQPGAPLGRSFRVSFDGRDYVAEAFALDVLFCAIGEWDNVQRLSEIV
;
A
#
# COMPACT_ATOMS: atom_id res chain seq x y z
N MET A 1 19.65 26.32 2.24
CA MET A 1 19.47 27.36 1.20
C MET A 1 19.27 26.62 -0.11
N THR A 2 18.12 26.75 -0.77
CA THR A 2 17.92 26.19 -2.10
C THR A 2 18.92 26.79 -3.08
N GLY A 3 19.71 25.96 -3.76
CA GLY A 3 20.46 26.42 -4.92
C GLY A 3 19.47 27.02 -5.93
N ALA A 4 19.79 28.20 -6.48
CA ALA A 4 18.93 28.84 -7.46
C ALA A 4 18.71 27.88 -8.65
N ILE A 5 17.45 27.70 -9.08
CA ILE A 5 17.14 26.85 -10.24
C ILE A 5 17.79 27.48 -11.47
N ASN A 6 18.71 26.76 -12.09
CA ASN A 6 19.37 27.19 -13.31
C ASN A 6 18.43 26.97 -14.51
N THR A 7 18.03 28.06 -15.15
CA THR A 7 17.15 28.05 -16.34
C THR A 7 17.86 28.45 -17.63
N SER A 8 19.19 28.57 -17.60
CA SER A 8 20.00 28.98 -18.76
C SER A 8 20.17 27.87 -19.80
N ILE A 9 19.99 26.61 -19.39
CA ILE A 9 20.05 25.43 -20.26
C ILE A 9 18.63 24.91 -20.44
N ARG A 10 18.17 24.79 -21.70
CA ARG A 10 16.82 24.32 -22.04
C ARG A 10 16.86 23.19 -23.04
N SER A 11 15.94 22.25 -22.90
CA SER A 11 15.71 21.20 -23.88
C SER A 11 14.70 21.67 -24.92
N PRO A 12 14.93 21.40 -26.22
CA PRO A 12 13.92 21.60 -27.26
C PRO A 12 12.92 20.43 -27.35
N ASN A 13 13.15 19.34 -26.60
CA ASN A 13 12.37 18.11 -26.69
C ASN A 13 11.20 18.15 -25.71
N TYR A 14 10.09 18.80 -26.08
CA TYR A 14 8.88 18.80 -25.28
C TYR A 14 7.64 18.97 -26.17
N GLY A 15 6.47 18.67 -25.63
CA GLY A 15 5.19 18.81 -26.32
C GLY A 15 4.13 19.48 -25.46
N SER A 16 2.93 19.61 -26.03
CA SER A 16 1.72 19.94 -25.26
C SER A 16 1.41 18.84 -24.24
N ARG A 17 0.83 19.20 -23.10
CA ARG A 17 0.24 18.24 -22.14
C ARG A 17 -1.11 17.69 -22.59
N ASN A 18 -1.57 18.02 -23.80
CA ASN A 18 -2.85 17.57 -24.36
C ASN A 18 -4.06 17.92 -23.46
N GLY A 19 -4.02 19.09 -22.81
CA GLY A 19 -5.06 19.55 -21.89
C GLY A 19 -5.09 18.84 -20.54
N ARG A 20 -4.07 18.03 -20.22
CA ARG A 20 -3.94 17.32 -18.95
C ARG A 20 -3.25 18.19 -17.90
N SER A 21 -3.74 18.13 -16.67
CA SER A 21 -3.09 18.76 -15.51
C SER A 21 -1.94 17.91 -14.99
N ILE A 22 -0.94 18.57 -14.39
CA ILE A 22 0.13 17.90 -13.66
C ILE A 22 -0.48 17.25 -12.41
N SER A 23 -0.23 15.96 -12.25
CA SER A 23 -0.68 15.18 -11.10
C SER A 23 0.32 14.12 -10.66
N MET A 24 1.50 14.07 -11.27
CA MET A 24 2.51 13.04 -11.02
C MET A 24 3.94 13.62 -11.02
N ILE A 25 4.82 13.03 -10.23
CA ILE A 25 6.27 13.22 -10.31
C ILE A 25 6.92 11.87 -10.56
N VAL A 26 7.85 11.80 -11.52
CA VAL A 26 8.64 10.60 -11.79
C VAL A 26 10.10 10.88 -11.46
N ILE A 27 10.69 10.07 -10.59
CA ILE A 27 12.09 10.15 -10.20
C ILE A 27 12.92 9.21 -11.07
N HIS A 28 14.01 9.75 -11.61
CA HIS A 28 14.93 9.09 -12.53
C HIS A 28 16.38 9.15 -12.02
N ALA A 29 17.24 8.35 -12.65
CA ALA A 29 18.68 8.43 -12.54
C ALA A 29 19.29 8.46 -13.94
N THR A 30 20.26 9.35 -14.15
CA THR A 30 20.80 9.66 -15.48
C THR A 30 21.60 8.52 -16.11
N ALA A 31 22.04 7.53 -15.32
CA ALA A 31 23.02 6.51 -15.71
C ALA A 31 24.34 7.12 -16.21
N GLY A 32 24.74 8.27 -15.66
CA GLY A 32 25.90 9.03 -16.10
C GLY A 32 26.14 10.29 -15.27
N THR A 33 26.96 11.19 -15.79
CA THR A 33 27.27 12.49 -15.15
C THR A 33 26.27 13.57 -15.54
N VAL A 34 26.20 14.65 -14.77
CA VAL A 34 25.42 15.86 -15.10
C VAL A 34 25.77 16.38 -16.49
N ARG A 35 27.07 16.40 -16.84
CA ARG A 35 27.54 16.88 -18.14
C ARG A 35 26.99 16.03 -19.29
N SER A 36 27.08 14.70 -19.18
CA SER A 36 26.54 13.81 -20.21
C SER A 36 25.02 13.88 -20.30
N ALA A 37 24.34 14.01 -19.16
CA ALA A 37 22.89 14.09 -19.10
C ALA A 37 22.37 15.40 -19.69
N LEU A 38 22.97 16.55 -19.36
CA LEU A 38 22.63 17.84 -19.97
C LEU A 38 22.84 17.81 -21.48
N ALA A 39 23.96 17.26 -21.95
CA ALA A 39 24.23 17.13 -23.39
C ALA A 39 23.20 16.26 -24.10
N TRP A 40 22.76 15.16 -23.49
CA TRP A 40 21.79 14.23 -24.09
C TRP A 40 20.35 14.75 -24.05
N LEU A 41 19.91 15.27 -22.91
CA LEU A 41 18.53 15.74 -22.70
C LEU A 41 18.24 17.05 -23.44
N THR A 42 19.27 17.79 -23.88
CA THR A 42 19.12 19.00 -24.70
C THR A 42 19.41 18.79 -26.18
N ASN A 43 19.88 17.60 -26.59
CA ASN A 43 20.10 17.28 -27.99
C ASN A 43 18.74 17.07 -28.72
N PRO A 44 18.40 17.86 -29.75
CA PRO A 44 17.16 17.67 -30.52
C PRO A 44 17.01 16.27 -31.12
N ALA A 45 18.12 15.61 -31.45
CA ALA A 45 18.11 14.28 -32.05
C ALA A 45 17.76 13.17 -31.04
N SER A 46 17.93 13.39 -29.73
CA SER A 46 17.67 12.36 -28.71
C SER A 46 16.19 12.07 -28.53
N ARG A 47 15.33 13.06 -28.81
CA ARG A 47 13.87 13.01 -28.58
C ARG A 47 13.51 12.52 -27.17
N VAL A 48 14.34 12.87 -26.20
CA VAL A 48 14.09 12.66 -24.77
C VAL A 48 14.47 13.91 -23.99
N SER A 49 13.84 14.12 -22.85
CA SER A 49 14.08 15.24 -21.94
C SER A 49 13.53 14.93 -20.56
N ALA A 50 13.85 15.77 -19.58
CA ALA A 50 13.22 15.81 -18.27
C ALA A 50 12.89 17.26 -17.91
N HIS A 51 12.04 17.48 -16.91
CA HIS A 51 11.75 18.84 -16.46
C HIS A 51 12.91 19.38 -15.62
N TYR A 52 13.40 18.55 -14.71
CA TYR A 52 14.48 18.89 -13.79
C TYR A 52 15.62 17.90 -13.87
N LEU A 53 16.84 18.38 -13.66
CA LEU A 53 18.03 17.57 -13.41
C LEU A 53 18.72 18.11 -12.17
N ILE A 54 19.16 17.23 -11.26
CA ILE A 54 19.88 17.60 -10.03
C ILE A 54 21.24 16.90 -10.02
N ASP A 55 22.31 17.70 -9.97
CA ASP A 55 23.68 17.17 -9.89
C ASP A 55 24.03 16.69 -8.48
N LYS A 56 25.21 16.06 -8.31
CA LYS A 56 25.67 15.58 -7.01
C LYS A 56 25.87 16.70 -5.97
N ALA A 57 26.09 17.94 -6.39
CA ALA A 57 26.23 19.10 -5.52
C ALA A 57 24.88 19.73 -5.12
N GLY A 58 23.76 19.21 -5.64
CA GLY A 58 22.42 19.72 -5.36
C GLY A 58 22.01 20.88 -6.27
N GLN A 59 22.77 21.22 -7.32
CA GLN A 59 22.35 22.22 -8.29
C GLN A 59 21.20 21.68 -9.14
N ILE A 60 20.11 22.44 -9.18
CA ILE A 60 18.92 22.10 -9.96
C ILE A 60 18.98 22.83 -11.31
N TYR A 61 18.79 22.09 -12.40
CA TYR A 61 18.63 22.61 -13.75
C TYR A 61 17.19 22.37 -14.19
N ARG A 62 16.49 23.40 -14.69
CA ARG A 62 15.16 23.25 -15.29
C ARG A 62 15.28 23.28 -16.81
N LEU A 63 15.15 22.11 -17.43
CA LEU A 63 15.35 21.94 -18.86
C LEU A 63 14.06 22.16 -19.66
N VAL A 64 12.91 21.75 -19.12
CA VAL A 64 11.59 21.94 -19.72
C VAL A 64 10.70 22.68 -18.71
N PRO A 65 9.99 23.75 -19.11
CA PRO A 65 9.01 24.41 -18.24
C PRO A 65 7.86 23.47 -17.86
N ASP A 66 7.31 23.65 -16.66
CA ASP A 66 6.29 22.73 -16.12
C ASP A 66 5.03 22.70 -17.00
N GLU A 67 4.67 23.79 -17.67
CA GLU A 67 3.49 23.87 -18.55
C GLU A 67 3.55 22.94 -19.78
N TYR A 68 4.73 22.40 -20.13
CA TYR A 68 4.93 21.48 -21.24
C TYR A 68 5.20 20.06 -20.77
N ALA A 69 4.89 19.07 -21.61
CA ALA A 69 5.23 17.67 -21.35
C ALA A 69 6.67 17.39 -21.80
N ALA A 70 7.58 17.15 -20.86
CA ALA A 70 8.89 16.55 -21.16
C ALA A 70 8.75 15.08 -21.57
N TRP A 71 9.71 14.57 -22.35
CA TRP A 71 9.68 13.21 -22.88
C TRP A 71 10.61 12.29 -22.08
N HIS A 72 10.23 11.98 -20.83
CA HIS A 72 11.10 11.27 -19.87
C HIS A 72 10.68 9.81 -19.63
N ALA A 73 9.37 9.52 -19.57
CA ALA A 73 8.87 8.20 -19.16
C ALA A 73 8.94 7.15 -20.28
N GLY A 74 8.93 7.60 -21.54
CA GLY A 74 8.74 6.72 -22.70
C GLY A 74 7.44 5.93 -22.60
N ARG A 75 7.45 4.65 -22.98
CA ARG A 75 6.28 3.77 -22.81
C ARG A 75 6.15 3.35 -21.34
N ALA A 76 5.10 3.82 -20.68
CA ALA A 76 4.88 3.64 -19.26
C ALA A 76 3.38 3.49 -18.95
N ALA A 77 3.06 2.87 -17.81
CA ALA A 77 1.74 2.97 -17.22
C ALA A 77 1.80 2.94 -15.70
N TRP A 78 0.85 3.62 -15.07
CA TRP A 78 0.67 3.62 -13.63
C TRP A 78 -0.81 3.73 -13.32
N ARG A 79 -1.37 2.76 -12.59
CA ARG A 79 -2.78 2.78 -12.14
C ARG A 79 -3.80 3.06 -13.25
N GLY A 80 -3.60 2.41 -14.41
CA GLY A 80 -4.47 2.57 -15.58
C GLY A 80 -4.18 3.79 -16.45
N GLU A 81 -3.35 4.75 -15.99
CA GLU A 81 -2.86 5.85 -16.83
C GLU A 81 -1.68 5.39 -17.68
N THR A 82 -1.67 5.73 -18.96
CA THR A 82 -0.62 5.40 -19.94
C THR A 82 0.06 6.63 -20.54
N ALA A 83 -0.60 7.79 -20.51
CA ALA A 83 -0.07 9.07 -20.99
C ALA A 83 0.78 9.75 -19.89
N ILE A 84 1.76 9.03 -19.34
CA ILE A 84 2.50 9.47 -18.16
C ILE A 84 3.17 10.84 -18.39
N ASN A 85 3.88 11.01 -19.51
CA ASN A 85 4.54 12.28 -19.83
C ASN A 85 3.59 13.49 -19.76
N ASP A 86 2.32 13.33 -20.11
CA ASP A 86 1.35 14.42 -20.17
C ASP A 86 0.94 14.90 -18.78
N ILE A 87 0.92 13.98 -17.80
CA ILE A 87 0.49 14.25 -16.41
C ILE A 87 1.65 14.43 -15.44
N SER A 88 2.89 14.14 -15.84
CA SER A 88 4.02 14.07 -14.91
C SER A 88 5.07 15.15 -15.08
N LEU A 89 5.81 15.38 -13.98
CA LEU A 89 7.11 16.04 -13.96
C LEU A 89 8.22 15.00 -13.76
N GLY A 90 9.06 14.79 -14.77
CA GLY A 90 10.29 14.01 -14.65
C GLY A 90 11.44 14.78 -13.99
N ILE A 91 12.04 14.20 -12.94
CA ILE A 91 13.21 14.70 -12.22
C ILE A 91 14.36 13.69 -12.34
N GLU A 92 15.46 14.10 -12.98
CA GLU A 92 16.68 13.31 -13.16
C GLU A 92 17.69 13.59 -12.06
N LEU A 93 18.26 12.53 -11.49
CA LEU A 93 19.36 12.63 -10.52
C LEU A 93 20.65 12.16 -11.18
N GLU A 94 21.71 12.97 -11.11
CA GLU A 94 23.05 12.52 -11.48
C GLU A 94 23.43 11.29 -10.66
N ASN A 95 23.47 10.14 -11.33
CA ASN A 95 23.84 8.86 -10.73
C ASN A 95 24.22 7.85 -11.82
N ALA A 96 25.22 7.00 -11.57
CA ALA A 96 25.64 5.92 -12.46
C ALA A 96 24.60 4.79 -12.62
N ASN A 97 23.54 4.79 -11.81
CA ASN A 97 22.41 3.86 -11.84
C ASN A 97 22.83 2.38 -11.69
N ASN A 98 23.90 2.13 -10.95
CA ASN A 98 24.47 0.79 -10.73
C ASN A 98 24.14 0.20 -9.33
N GLY A 99 23.33 0.92 -8.54
CA GLY A 99 22.94 0.53 -7.18
C GLY A 99 24.03 0.71 -6.11
N ARG A 100 25.21 1.22 -6.46
CA ARG A 100 26.35 1.46 -5.55
C ARG A 100 26.79 2.91 -5.51
N ASP A 101 26.55 3.67 -6.58
CA ASP A 101 26.82 5.10 -6.62
C ASP A 101 25.86 5.84 -5.66
N PRO A 102 26.37 6.49 -4.60
CA PRO A 102 25.53 7.09 -3.57
C PRO A 102 24.76 8.30 -4.10
N TYR A 103 23.63 8.59 -3.47
CA TYR A 103 22.92 9.87 -3.60
C TYR A 103 23.36 10.77 -2.44
N PRO A 104 24.24 11.79 -2.66
CA PRO A 104 24.76 12.61 -1.58
C PRO A 104 23.66 13.43 -0.90
N ALA A 105 23.88 13.79 0.37
CA ALA A 105 22.93 14.58 1.16
C ALA A 105 22.50 15.88 0.45
N THR A 106 23.44 16.61 -0.16
CA THR A 106 23.19 17.83 -0.95
C THR A 106 22.21 17.60 -2.10
N GLN A 107 22.37 16.50 -2.83
CA GLN A 107 21.47 16.12 -3.92
C GLN A 107 20.08 15.75 -3.40
N MET A 108 20.03 15.00 -2.29
CA MET A 108 18.79 14.56 -1.65
C MET A 108 18.00 15.73 -1.04
N GLU A 109 18.66 16.68 -0.38
CA GLU A 109 18.04 17.88 0.17
C GLU A 109 17.38 18.72 -0.93
N SER A 110 18.09 18.98 -2.04
CA SER A 110 17.53 19.67 -3.20
C SER A 110 16.35 18.92 -3.82
N LEU A 111 16.45 17.59 -3.92
CA LEU A 111 15.36 16.75 -4.44
C LEU A 111 14.12 16.80 -3.53
N VAL A 112 14.30 16.65 -2.22
CA VAL A 112 13.20 16.71 -1.24
C VAL A 112 12.50 18.05 -1.32
N GLN A 113 13.27 19.15 -1.31
CA GLN A 113 12.69 20.49 -1.37
C GLN A 113 11.95 20.72 -2.69
N LEU A 114 12.57 20.41 -3.83
CA LEU A 114 11.93 20.56 -5.14
C LEU A 114 10.66 19.73 -5.23
N THR A 115 10.70 18.48 -4.78
CA THR A 115 9.53 17.58 -4.82
C THR A 115 8.42 18.14 -3.94
N ARG A 116 8.74 18.58 -2.72
CA ARG A 116 7.77 19.20 -1.80
C ARG A 116 7.13 20.45 -2.40
N ASP A 117 7.92 21.32 -3.03
CA ASP A 117 7.41 22.53 -3.70
C ASP A 117 6.44 22.16 -4.82
N LYS A 118 6.78 21.15 -5.64
CA LYS A 118 5.93 20.71 -6.76
C LYS A 118 4.69 19.95 -6.29
N VAL A 119 4.83 19.15 -5.23
CA VAL A 119 3.71 18.48 -4.56
C VAL A 119 2.72 19.52 -4.03
N ALA A 120 3.20 20.57 -3.36
CA ALA A 120 2.34 21.64 -2.86
C ALA A 120 1.72 22.46 -4.01
N GLN A 121 2.53 22.84 -5.00
CA GLN A 121 2.10 23.65 -6.14
C GLN A 121 1.01 22.96 -6.98
N TYR A 122 1.16 21.65 -7.24
CA TYR A 122 0.28 20.89 -8.12
C TYR A 122 -0.65 19.93 -7.37
N ARG A 123 -0.62 19.94 -6.03
CA ARG A 123 -1.43 19.08 -5.15
C ARG A 123 -1.32 17.60 -5.50
N ILE A 124 -0.07 17.13 -5.64
CA ILE A 124 0.23 15.76 -6.08
C ILE A 124 0.07 14.81 -4.90
N ALA A 125 -0.74 13.76 -5.08
CA ALA A 125 -0.94 12.73 -4.05
C ALA A 125 0.36 11.94 -3.81
N PRO A 126 0.62 11.46 -2.58
CA PRO A 126 1.86 10.75 -2.26
C PRO A 126 2.16 9.55 -3.16
N ASP A 127 1.12 8.87 -3.61
CA ASP A 127 1.18 7.69 -4.46
C ASP A 127 1.28 7.98 -5.97
N MET A 128 1.31 9.27 -6.32
CA MET A 128 1.61 9.80 -7.64
C MET A 128 3.04 10.37 -7.70
N VAL A 129 3.84 10.18 -6.65
CA VAL A 129 5.30 10.29 -6.72
C VAL A 129 5.86 8.89 -6.92
N VAL A 130 6.50 8.64 -8.06
CA VAL A 130 6.87 7.28 -8.50
C VAL A 130 8.30 7.22 -9.03
N ARG A 131 8.87 6.02 -9.12
CA ARG A 131 10.16 5.78 -9.80
C ARG A 131 9.92 5.39 -11.26
N HIS A 132 10.88 5.70 -12.12
CA HIS A 132 10.78 5.30 -13.53
C HIS A 132 10.70 3.77 -13.72
N LEU A 133 11.44 3.00 -12.91
CA LEU A 133 11.38 1.54 -12.89
C LEU A 133 10.00 0.98 -12.53
N ASP A 134 9.19 1.73 -11.76
CA ASP A 134 7.87 1.28 -11.33
C ASP A 134 6.81 1.43 -12.44
N ILE A 135 7.01 2.38 -13.35
CA ILE A 135 6.03 2.72 -14.39
C ILE A 135 6.40 2.18 -15.79
N ALA A 136 7.66 1.81 -16.03
CA ALA A 136 8.13 1.49 -17.38
C ALA A 136 7.56 0.18 -17.95
N ILE A 137 7.10 0.19 -19.21
CA ILE A 137 6.54 -0.98 -19.92
C ILE A 137 7.38 -1.39 -21.14
N PRO A 138 7.73 -2.69 -21.31
CA PRO A 138 7.43 -3.78 -20.39
C PRO A 138 8.23 -3.64 -19.09
N ARG A 139 7.78 -4.27 -18.01
CA ARG A 139 8.53 -4.26 -16.74
C ARG A 139 9.94 -4.82 -16.95
N GLY A 140 10.91 -4.22 -16.28
CA GLY A 140 12.33 -4.52 -16.48
C GLY A 140 12.99 -3.76 -17.63
N ARG A 141 12.22 -2.98 -18.43
CA ARG A 141 12.79 -2.07 -19.45
C ARG A 141 13.70 -1.00 -18.82
N LYS A 142 13.36 -0.55 -17.61
CA LYS A 142 14.06 0.50 -16.88
C LYS A 142 14.39 0.00 -15.47
N SER A 143 15.57 0.40 -14.99
CA SER A 143 16.10 0.06 -13.67
C SER A 143 16.34 1.30 -12.80
N ASP A 144 16.13 2.50 -13.35
CA ASP A 144 16.33 3.77 -12.65
C ASP A 144 15.15 4.15 -11.75
N PRO A 145 15.41 4.72 -10.56
CA PRO A 145 16.71 5.02 -9.95
C PRO A 145 17.21 3.87 -9.03
N ALA A 146 18.29 3.19 -9.42
CA ALA A 146 18.86 2.06 -8.69
C ALA A 146 19.58 2.49 -7.40
N GLY A 147 19.33 1.80 -6.29
CA GLY A 147 19.94 2.12 -4.98
C GLY A 147 19.37 3.38 -4.30
N PHE A 148 18.29 3.96 -4.84
CA PHE A 148 17.68 5.17 -4.31
C PHE A 148 16.94 4.91 -2.98
N PRO A 149 17.14 5.73 -1.93
CA PRO A 149 16.52 5.54 -0.61
C PRO A 149 15.04 5.98 -0.60
N TRP A 150 14.19 5.24 -1.31
CA TRP A 150 12.82 5.62 -1.64
C TRP A 150 11.94 5.94 -0.43
N ASN A 151 11.93 5.05 0.57
CA ASN A 151 11.09 5.23 1.76
C ASN A 151 11.52 6.46 2.57
N ASP A 152 12.82 6.70 2.71
CA ASP A 152 13.35 7.83 3.46
C ASP A 152 13.08 9.15 2.73
N PHE A 153 13.18 9.14 1.41
CA PHE A 153 12.79 10.26 0.56
C PHE A 153 11.31 10.62 0.71
N LEU A 154 10.40 9.65 0.57
CA LEU A 154 8.96 9.92 0.74
C LEU A 154 8.63 10.41 2.14
N ARG A 155 9.22 9.81 3.19
CA ARG A 155 9.04 10.30 4.57
C ARG A 155 9.44 11.77 4.68
N GLN A 156 10.57 12.16 4.10
CA GLN A 156 11.04 13.55 4.15
C GLN A 156 10.19 14.52 3.31
N VAL A 157 9.66 14.11 2.15
CA VAL A 157 8.78 14.95 1.33
C VAL A 157 7.45 15.24 2.05
N PHE A 158 6.94 14.28 2.81
CA PHE A 158 5.64 14.36 3.48
C PHE A 158 5.73 14.49 5.02
N ALA A 159 6.90 14.83 5.56
CA ALA A 159 7.15 14.90 7.01
C ALA A 159 6.41 16.03 7.74
N GLU A 160 6.23 17.16 7.06
CA GLU A 160 5.54 18.33 7.61
C GLU A 160 4.16 18.42 6.95
N PRO A 161 3.09 18.76 7.70
CA PRO A 161 1.80 19.06 7.11
C PRO A 161 1.99 20.11 6.03
N ILE A 162 1.71 19.76 4.78
CA ILE A 162 1.55 20.75 3.72
C ILE A 162 0.24 21.44 4.05
N ASP A 163 0.31 22.64 4.64
CA ASP A 163 -0.85 23.40 5.12
C ASP A 163 -2.01 23.31 4.12
N ALA A 164 -3.10 22.69 4.57
CA ALA A 164 -4.31 22.41 3.82
C ALA A 164 -4.08 21.98 2.36
N LEU A 165 -3.84 20.67 2.13
CA LEU A 165 -4.40 20.06 0.93
C LEU A 165 -5.93 20.05 1.12
N PRO A 166 -6.72 20.94 0.49
CA PRO A 166 -8.15 20.71 0.43
C PRO A 166 -8.39 19.35 -0.25
N GLU A 167 -9.39 18.61 0.22
CA GLU A 167 -9.98 17.53 -0.58
C GLU A 167 -10.43 18.14 -1.92
N HIS A 168 -9.61 17.97 -2.95
CA HIS A 168 -10.02 18.12 -4.33
C HIS A 168 -9.65 16.85 -5.06
N PRO A 169 -10.51 16.41 -5.99
CA PRO A 169 -10.54 15.05 -6.45
C PRO A 169 -9.16 14.70 -7.00
N ILE A 170 -8.63 13.60 -6.47
CA ILE A 170 -7.66 12.77 -7.19
C ILE A 170 -8.10 12.83 -8.66
N PRO A 171 -7.27 13.32 -9.62
CA PRO A 171 -7.66 13.32 -11.02
C PRO A 171 -8.17 11.92 -11.29
N PRO A 172 -9.44 11.76 -11.73
CA PRO A 172 -10.14 10.51 -11.53
C PRO A 172 -9.23 9.43 -12.05
N VAL A 173 -8.77 8.56 -11.14
CA VAL A 173 -8.27 7.29 -11.57
C VAL A 173 -9.45 6.78 -12.39
N ARG A 174 -9.29 6.70 -13.70
CA ARG A 174 -10.30 6.13 -14.56
C ARG A 174 -10.21 4.64 -14.31
N TYR A 175 -10.76 4.23 -13.19
CA TYR A 175 -11.06 2.86 -12.92
C TYR A 175 -11.98 2.44 -14.07
N ALA A 176 -11.58 1.40 -14.81
CA ALA A 176 -12.41 0.86 -15.86
C ALA A 176 -13.71 0.28 -15.28
N THR A 177 -13.71 -0.02 -13.98
CA THR A 177 -14.78 -0.70 -13.25
C THR A 177 -14.88 -0.17 -11.81
N LEU A 178 -16.08 -0.21 -11.24
CA LEU A 178 -16.30 0.03 -9.80
C LEU A 178 -15.41 -0.87 -8.93
N SER A 179 -15.20 -2.12 -9.35
CA SER A 179 -14.40 -3.09 -8.61
C SER A 179 -12.94 -2.65 -8.42
N GLN A 180 -12.31 -2.07 -9.45
CA GLN A 180 -10.96 -1.53 -9.31
C GLN A 180 -10.90 -0.36 -8.31
N MET A 181 -11.92 0.50 -8.28
CA MET A 181 -11.96 1.63 -7.35
C MET A 181 -12.10 1.16 -5.89
N LEU A 182 -13.01 0.23 -5.65
CA LEU A 182 -13.25 -0.35 -4.33
C LEU A 182 -12.00 -1.09 -3.81
N LEU A 183 -11.38 -1.90 -4.67
CA LEU A 183 -10.17 -2.65 -4.33
C LEU A 183 -9.01 -1.71 -3.99
N HIS A 184 -8.83 -0.66 -4.79
CA HIS A 184 -7.77 0.30 -4.59
C HIS A 184 -7.87 1.02 -3.24
N GLU A 185 -9.07 1.50 -2.91
CA GLU A 185 -9.32 2.19 -1.65
C GLU A 185 -9.16 1.25 -0.45
N ALA A 186 -9.63 0.01 -0.56
CA ALA A 186 -9.44 -1.00 0.48
C ALA A 186 -7.95 -1.26 0.80
N TYR A 187 -7.09 -1.35 -0.23
CA TYR A 187 -5.66 -1.58 -0.04
C TYR A 187 -4.98 -0.36 0.59
N ARG A 188 -5.38 0.84 0.17
CA ARG A 188 -4.85 2.11 0.70
C ARG A 188 -5.07 2.21 2.21
N GLN A 189 -6.23 1.78 2.72
CA GLN A 189 -6.55 1.87 4.15
C GLN A 189 -5.61 1.06 5.05
N VAL A 190 -5.13 -0.10 4.57
CA VAL A 190 -4.17 -0.94 5.32
C VAL A 190 -2.72 -0.61 5.00
N GLY A 191 -2.45 0.48 4.28
CA GLY A 191 -1.11 0.85 3.84
C GLY A 191 -0.49 -0.16 2.85
N ALA A 192 -1.32 -1.01 2.23
CA ALA A 192 -0.89 -1.90 1.16
C ALA A 192 -0.97 -1.16 -0.17
N VAL A 193 -0.03 -1.48 -1.07
CA VAL A 193 -0.03 -0.94 -2.43
C VAL A 193 -0.27 -2.09 -3.38
N GLU A 194 -1.37 -2.04 -4.14
CA GLU A 194 -1.61 -3.02 -5.18
C GLU A 194 -0.58 -2.83 -6.29
N TRP A 195 0.27 -3.84 -6.47
CA TRP A 195 1.07 -3.98 -7.68
C TRP A 195 0.39 -5.03 -8.54
N SER A 196 -0.46 -4.59 -9.47
CA SER A 196 -1.33 -5.46 -10.29
C SER A 196 -0.59 -6.59 -11.04
N ASP A 197 0.72 -6.45 -11.32
CA ASP A 197 1.54 -7.50 -11.94
C ASP A 197 2.40 -8.30 -10.96
N TRP A 198 2.37 -8.00 -9.67
CA TRP A 198 3.15 -8.73 -8.68
C TRP A 198 2.54 -10.12 -8.49
N THR A 199 3.38 -11.14 -8.65
CA THR A 199 3.00 -12.55 -8.51
C THR A 199 2.29 -12.80 -7.18
N MET A 200 2.64 -12.07 -6.12
CA MET A 200 2.04 -12.23 -4.81
C MET A 200 0.53 -11.93 -4.80
N PHE A 201 0.08 -10.81 -5.37
CA PHE A 201 -1.34 -10.48 -5.47
C PHE A 201 -2.11 -11.41 -6.42
N ARG A 202 -1.48 -11.83 -7.53
CA ARG A 202 -2.08 -12.85 -8.42
C ARG A 202 -2.26 -14.19 -7.70
N THR A 203 -1.23 -14.65 -6.97
CA THR A 203 -1.28 -15.86 -6.17
C THR A 203 -2.35 -15.74 -5.09
N ALA A 204 -2.45 -14.59 -4.41
CA ALA A 204 -3.46 -14.34 -3.40
C ALA A 204 -4.88 -14.41 -3.96
N ARG A 205 -5.13 -13.74 -5.10
CA ARG A 205 -6.43 -13.75 -5.78
C ARG A 205 -6.79 -15.15 -6.28
N ALA A 206 -5.86 -15.82 -6.97
CA ALA A 206 -6.08 -17.19 -7.48
C ALA A 206 -6.34 -18.21 -6.36
N ALA A 207 -5.80 -17.97 -5.16
CA ALA A 207 -5.98 -18.83 -4.00
C ALA A 207 -7.10 -18.37 -3.05
N GLY A 208 -7.82 -17.29 -3.37
CA GLY A 208 -8.89 -16.76 -2.51
C GLY A 208 -8.42 -16.36 -1.11
N LEU A 209 -7.22 -15.79 -0.98
CA LEU A 209 -6.62 -15.46 0.32
C LEU A 209 -7.22 -14.21 0.98
N GLY A 210 -8.09 -13.48 0.27
CA GLY A 210 -8.69 -12.23 0.74
C GLY A 210 -7.86 -11.00 0.40
N LEU A 211 -8.16 -9.90 1.08
CA LEU A 211 -7.44 -8.63 0.95
C LEU A 211 -6.14 -8.66 1.77
N PRO A 212 -5.13 -7.84 1.42
CA PRO A 212 -4.02 -7.57 2.33
C PRO A 212 -4.57 -6.97 3.63
N VAL A 213 -3.99 -7.35 4.76
CA VAL A 213 -4.47 -6.91 6.09
C VAL A 213 -3.44 -6.08 6.86
N ALA A 214 -2.26 -5.88 6.27
CA ALA A 214 -1.16 -5.06 6.76
C ALA A 214 -0.28 -4.63 5.58
N PRO A 215 0.64 -3.67 5.74
CA PRO A 215 1.65 -3.39 4.72
C PRO A 215 2.58 -4.58 4.47
N SER A 216 3.24 -4.62 3.31
CA SER A 216 4.32 -5.58 3.08
C SER A 216 5.49 -5.30 4.03
N PHE A 217 6.23 -6.34 4.41
CA PHE A 217 7.38 -6.24 5.31
C PHE A 217 8.56 -7.03 4.78
N GLU A 218 9.77 -6.71 5.28
CA GLU A 218 10.99 -7.42 4.91
C GLU A 218 11.58 -8.17 6.10
N VAL A 219 12.10 -9.36 5.85
CA VAL A 219 12.90 -10.13 6.81
C VAL A 219 14.20 -10.58 6.16
N THR A 220 15.29 -10.61 6.91
CA THR A 220 16.58 -11.12 6.44
C THR A 220 17.02 -12.29 7.31
N VAL A 221 17.27 -13.43 6.69
CA VAL A 221 17.66 -14.67 7.37
C VAL A 221 18.86 -15.26 6.63
N ALA A 222 19.95 -15.53 7.37
CA ALA A 222 21.19 -16.08 6.83
C ALA A 222 21.73 -15.32 5.59
N GLY A 223 21.62 -13.99 5.59
CA GLY A 223 22.09 -13.13 4.50
C GLY A 223 21.18 -13.06 3.27
N ARG A 224 20.01 -13.71 3.29
CA ARG A 224 19.00 -13.61 2.24
C ARG A 224 17.77 -12.84 2.72
N SER A 225 17.35 -11.86 1.94
CA SER A 225 16.20 -11.01 2.24
C SER A 225 14.93 -11.51 1.53
N TYR A 226 13.82 -11.40 2.23
CA TYR A 226 12.50 -11.83 1.78
C TYR A 226 11.50 -10.71 2.02
N ILE A 227 10.54 -10.58 1.11
CA ILE A 227 9.36 -9.73 1.27
C ILE A 227 8.16 -10.61 1.64
N GLY A 228 7.42 -10.22 2.67
CA GLY A 228 6.19 -10.84 3.12
C GLY A 228 4.99 -9.92 2.94
N GLN A 229 3.83 -10.49 2.65
CA GLN A 229 2.54 -9.80 2.63
C GLN A 229 1.48 -10.69 3.28
N SER A 230 0.89 -10.18 4.35
CA SER A 230 -0.22 -10.80 5.05
C SER A 230 -1.53 -10.52 4.32
N PHE A 231 -2.28 -11.56 3.98
CA PHE A 231 -3.65 -11.51 3.48
C PHE A 231 -4.60 -12.13 4.51
N GLY A 232 -5.91 -11.95 4.33
CA GLY A 232 -6.93 -12.42 5.28
C GLY A 232 -6.76 -13.86 5.74
N ARG A 233 -6.39 -14.79 4.84
CA ARG A 233 -6.22 -16.21 5.17
C ARG A 233 -4.80 -16.64 5.49
N GLU A 234 -3.80 -15.96 4.96
CA GLU A 234 -2.44 -16.50 4.84
C GLU A 234 -1.41 -15.40 4.60
N THR A 235 -0.17 -15.65 4.99
CA THR A 235 0.97 -14.80 4.58
C THR A 235 1.70 -15.41 3.40
N LEU A 236 1.88 -14.61 2.35
CA LEU A 236 2.74 -14.95 1.21
C LEU A 236 4.13 -14.38 1.42
N VAL A 237 5.15 -15.10 0.96
CA VAL A 237 6.55 -14.70 1.05
C VAL A 237 7.28 -14.95 -0.26
N SER A 238 8.16 -14.03 -0.65
CA SER A 238 9.00 -14.13 -1.84
C SER A 238 10.43 -13.71 -1.46
N PRO A 239 11.48 -14.39 -1.93
CA PRO A 239 12.83 -13.84 -1.85
C PRO A 239 12.90 -12.52 -2.64
N ILE A 240 13.59 -11.53 -2.10
CA ILE A 240 13.87 -10.28 -2.81
C ILE A 240 14.78 -10.60 -4.00
N ALA A 241 14.47 -10.01 -5.16
CA ALA A 241 15.03 -10.33 -6.49
C ALA A 241 14.49 -11.59 -7.19
N GLU A 242 13.66 -12.41 -6.54
CA GLU A 242 13.03 -13.62 -7.14
C GLU A 242 11.50 -13.52 -7.19
N TRP A 243 10.98 -12.41 -7.70
CA TRP A 243 9.56 -12.01 -7.62
C TRP A 243 8.53 -12.93 -8.32
N LYS A 244 8.99 -13.98 -9.00
CA LYS A 244 8.13 -15.04 -9.58
C LYS A 244 7.93 -16.21 -8.62
N ARG A 245 8.78 -16.34 -7.60
CA ARG A 245 8.70 -17.38 -6.58
C ARG A 245 7.91 -16.83 -5.40
N VAL A 246 6.73 -17.40 -5.17
CA VAL A 246 5.86 -17.03 -4.04
C VAL A 246 5.54 -18.29 -3.27
N ASP A 247 6.03 -18.34 -2.04
CA ASP A 247 5.78 -19.41 -1.10
C ASP A 247 4.69 -18.98 -0.10
N ARG A 248 3.94 -19.94 0.45
CA ARG A 248 2.98 -19.68 1.55
C ARG A 248 3.65 -19.99 2.87
N LEU A 249 3.46 -19.13 3.88
CA LEU A 249 4.02 -19.36 5.22
C LEU A 249 3.64 -20.74 5.78
N SER A 250 2.38 -21.16 5.62
CA SER A 250 1.90 -22.48 6.05
C SER A 250 2.64 -23.66 5.42
N MET A 251 3.20 -23.48 4.22
CA MET A 251 3.91 -24.53 3.48
C MET A 251 5.40 -24.62 3.86
N LEU A 252 5.93 -23.64 4.60
CA LEU A 252 7.30 -23.64 5.12
C LEU A 252 7.41 -24.55 6.34
N THR A 253 7.27 -25.87 6.15
CA THR A 253 7.24 -26.86 7.24
C THR A 253 8.56 -27.62 7.40
N ALA A 254 9.41 -27.64 6.37
CA ALA A 254 10.67 -28.34 6.39
C ALA A 254 11.66 -27.71 7.40
N PRO A 255 12.50 -28.50 8.11
CA PRO A 255 13.40 -27.98 9.14
C PRO A 255 14.32 -26.85 8.68
N GLU A 256 14.79 -26.89 7.43
CA GLU A 256 15.62 -25.85 6.82
C GLU A 256 14.92 -24.49 6.69
N HIS A 257 13.59 -24.48 6.70
CA HIS A 257 12.78 -23.26 6.64
C HIS A 257 12.43 -22.72 8.03
N GLN A 258 12.73 -23.44 9.11
CA GLN A 258 12.38 -23.03 10.48
C GLN A 258 12.90 -21.63 10.84
N PRO A 259 14.15 -21.23 10.53
CA PRO A 259 14.61 -19.86 10.81
C PRO A 259 13.83 -18.79 10.06
N LEU A 260 13.46 -19.06 8.80
CA LEU A 260 12.65 -18.16 7.99
C LEU A 260 11.22 -18.06 8.53
N ARG A 261 10.59 -19.19 8.84
CA ARG A 261 9.25 -19.25 9.42
C ARG A 261 9.17 -18.46 10.72
N GLU A 262 10.16 -18.61 11.61
CA GLU A 262 10.20 -17.87 12.87
C GLU A 262 10.37 -16.36 12.66
N ALA A 263 11.26 -15.94 11.75
CA ALA A 263 11.44 -14.53 11.41
C ALA A 263 10.16 -13.91 10.84
N LEU A 264 9.47 -14.63 9.95
CA LEU A 264 8.18 -14.21 9.38
C LEU A 264 7.12 -14.07 10.47
N LEU A 265 6.96 -15.06 11.35
CA LEU A 265 5.98 -15.00 12.45
C LEU A 265 6.28 -13.82 13.38
N ARG A 266 7.54 -13.60 13.75
CA ARG A 266 7.93 -12.44 14.57
C ARG A 266 7.56 -11.11 13.89
N ALA A 267 7.80 -10.99 12.59
CA ALA A 267 7.45 -9.78 11.84
C ALA A 267 5.92 -9.57 11.74
N ILE A 268 5.16 -10.62 11.46
CA ILE A 268 3.69 -10.58 11.37
C ILE A 268 3.08 -10.14 12.71
N TYR A 269 3.50 -10.75 13.82
CA TYR A 269 3.00 -10.36 15.14
C TYR A 269 3.44 -8.93 15.52
N ALA A 270 4.66 -8.52 15.14
CA ALA A 270 5.12 -7.15 15.37
C ALA A 270 4.27 -6.11 14.63
N GLN A 271 3.80 -6.41 13.41
CA GLN A 271 2.85 -5.54 12.69
C GLN A 271 1.51 -5.39 13.43
N ALA A 272 1.07 -6.43 14.13
CA ALA A 272 -0.10 -6.42 15.01
C ALA A 272 0.17 -5.78 16.38
N GLY A 273 1.38 -5.25 16.64
CA GLY A 273 1.78 -4.69 17.92
C GLY A 273 2.03 -5.72 19.02
N GLU A 274 2.22 -6.99 18.68
CA GLU A 274 2.37 -8.11 19.60
C GLU A 274 3.73 -8.79 19.48
N THR A 275 4.22 -9.39 20.56
CA THR A 275 5.41 -10.23 20.50
C THR A 275 5.03 -11.69 20.23
N TYR A 276 5.53 -12.26 19.14
CA TYR A 276 5.33 -13.68 18.88
C TYR A 276 5.96 -14.56 19.98
N ARG A 277 5.12 -15.41 20.59
CA ARG A 277 5.48 -16.36 21.65
C ARG A 277 4.91 -17.74 21.32
N PRO A 278 5.72 -18.71 20.88
CA PRO A 278 5.23 -20.01 20.41
C PRO A 278 4.63 -20.89 21.52
N ASP A 279 4.85 -20.54 22.77
CA ASP A 279 4.33 -21.20 23.97
C ASP A 279 2.99 -20.61 24.46
N TRP A 280 2.56 -19.47 23.91
CA TRP A 280 1.29 -18.85 24.30
C TRP A 280 0.10 -19.54 23.62
N ALA A 281 -0.98 -19.74 24.39
CA ALA A 281 -2.13 -20.54 23.96
C ALA A 281 -2.78 -20.01 22.67
N PHE A 282 -2.97 -18.69 22.55
CA PHE A 282 -3.53 -18.08 21.34
C PHE A 282 -2.62 -18.25 20.12
N HIS A 283 -1.31 -18.13 20.29
CA HIS A 283 -0.35 -18.27 19.19
C HIS A 283 -0.22 -19.72 18.73
N GLN A 284 -0.34 -20.67 19.66
CA GLN A 284 -0.44 -22.09 19.33
C GLN A 284 -1.75 -22.40 18.61
N TYR A 285 -2.88 -21.87 19.09
CA TYR A 285 -4.16 -22.03 18.44
C TYR A 285 -4.16 -21.49 17.01
N ALA A 286 -3.63 -20.28 16.80
CA ALA A 286 -3.54 -19.65 15.48
C ALA A 286 -2.65 -20.41 14.49
N GLN A 287 -1.68 -21.20 14.96
CA GLN A 287 -0.84 -22.02 14.09
C GLN A 287 -1.53 -23.29 13.59
N HIS A 288 -2.56 -23.76 14.28
CA HIS A 288 -3.27 -25.01 13.95
C HIS A 288 -4.70 -24.76 13.45
N THR A 289 -5.18 -23.52 13.56
CA THR A 289 -6.53 -23.12 13.16
C THR A 289 -6.43 -22.04 12.09
N PRO A 290 -7.17 -22.15 10.97
CA PRO A 290 -7.13 -21.17 9.89
C PRO A 290 -7.91 -19.88 10.24
N ILE A 291 -7.39 -19.10 11.20
CA ILE A 291 -7.97 -17.82 11.63
C ILE A 291 -7.28 -16.59 11.01
N GLY A 292 -6.28 -16.81 10.15
CA GLY A 292 -5.50 -15.75 9.50
C GLY A 292 -4.41 -15.16 10.40
N PRO A 293 -3.71 -14.11 9.94
CA PRO A 293 -2.71 -13.40 10.75
C PRO A 293 -3.35 -12.57 11.87
N PRO A 294 -2.63 -12.32 12.99
CA PRO A 294 -3.07 -11.41 14.04
C PRO A 294 -3.18 -9.98 13.50
N LEU A 295 -4.14 -9.21 14.02
CA LEU A 295 -4.30 -7.79 13.73
C LEU A 295 -4.09 -6.91 14.97
N SER A 296 -4.30 -7.45 16.17
CA SER A 296 -4.13 -6.74 17.44
C SER A 296 -3.26 -7.51 18.44
N PRO A 297 -2.72 -6.82 19.47
CA PRO A 297 -2.26 -7.48 20.68
C PRO A 297 -3.43 -8.13 21.42
N GLY A 298 -3.11 -9.01 22.36
CA GLY A 298 -4.09 -9.52 23.30
C GLY A 298 -4.67 -8.40 24.18
N PHE A 299 -5.99 -8.39 24.38
CA PHE A 299 -6.67 -7.46 25.26
C PHE A 299 -7.59 -8.20 26.23
N ARG A 300 -7.96 -7.52 27.31
CA ARG A 300 -8.90 -8.04 28.30
C ARG A 300 -10.23 -7.34 28.20
N ILE A 301 -11.30 -8.07 28.49
CA ILE A 301 -12.66 -7.54 28.56
C ILE A 301 -13.36 -8.14 29.78
N ARG A 302 -14.10 -7.31 30.50
CA ARG A 302 -14.84 -7.73 31.70
C ARG A 302 -16.32 -7.55 31.42
N ILE A 303 -17.09 -8.62 31.62
CA ILE A 303 -18.54 -8.66 31.52
C ILE A 303 -19.03 -9.14 32.89
N ASP A 304 -19.76 -8.28 33.60
CA ASP A 304 -20.14 -8.51 34.99
C ASP A 304 -18.91 -8.90 35.85
N ASP A 305 -18.95 -10.08 36.49
CA ASP A 305 -17.87 -10.61 37.33
C ASP A 305 -16.83 -11.44 36.55
N ASP A 306 -17.09 -11.77 35.28
CA ASP A 306 -16.23 -12.60 34.45
C ASP A 306 -15.21 -11.75 33.67
N GLU A 307 -13.95 -12.19 33.67
CA GLU A 307 -12.88 -11.58 32.88
C GLU A 307 -12.44 -12.53 31.77
N TRP A 308 -12.30 -11.97 30.57
CA TRP A 308 -11.90 -12.66 29.36
C TRP A 308 -10.65 -12.02 28.79
N VAL A 309 -9.85 -12.83 28.12
CA VAL A 309 -8.77 -12.40 27.23
C VAL A 309 -9.19 -12.68 25.80
N ALA A 310 -8.90 -11.77 24.88
CA ALA A 310 -9.23 -11.90 23.47
C ALA A 310 -8.14 -11.30 22.58
N ALA A 311 -8.11 -11.70 21.33
CA ALA A 311 -7.22 -11.17 20.31
C ALA A 311 -7.92 -11.19 18.95
N ILE A 312 -7.73 -10.12 18.17
CA ILE A 312 -8.31 -10.00 16.83
C ILE A 312 -7.34 -10.62 15.84
N TYR A 313 -7.84 -11.59 15.07
CA TYR A 313 -7.18 -12.14 13.90
C TYR A 313 -7.98 -11.79 12.66
N ALA A 314 -7.36 -11.91 11.49
CA ALA A 314 -7.97 -11.48 10.24
C ALA A 314 -9.32 -12.14 9.95
N LEU A 315 -9.55 -13.40 10.36
CA LEU A 315 -10.81 -14.09 10.08
C LEU A 315 -11.76 -14.14 11.26
N ASP A 316 -11.30 -13.87 12.49
CA ASP A 316 -12.14 -13.99 13.69
C ASP A 316 -11.50 -13.33 14.91
N VAL A 317 -12.31 -13.15 15.96
CA VAL A 317 -11.81 -12.84 17.29
C VAL A 317 -11.77 -14.13 18.10
N ILE A 318 -10.59 -14.49 18.60
CA ILE A 318 -10.47 -15.62 19.54
C ILE A 318 -10.45 -15.09 20.96
N TYR A 319 -11.08 -15.83 21.88
CA TYR A 319 -11.19 -15.43 23.26
C TYR A 319 -11.22 -16.63 24.20
N CYS A 320 -10.83 -16.44 25.46
CA CYS A 320 -11.02 -17.43 26.52
C CYS A 320 -11.17 -16.75 27.89
N PRO A 321 -11.79 -17.41 28.89
CA PRO A 321 -11.84 -16.88 30.24
C PRO A 321 -10.43 -16.77 30.82
N VAL A 322 -10.15 -15.72 31.59
CA VAL A 322 -8.89 -15.61 32.34
C VAL A 322 -8.71 -16.86 33.21
N ASN A 323 -7.48 -17.39 33.24
CA ASN A 323 -7.10 -18.66 33.89
C ASN A 323 -7.63 -19.95 33.23
N ARG A 324 -8.40 -19.87 32.14
CA ARG A 324 -8.83 -21.03 31.34
C ARG A 324 -8.23 -20.99 29.93
N TRP A 325 -6.91 -20.84 29.85
CA TRP A 325 -6.15 -20.62 28.61
C TRP A 325 -6.30 -21.71 27.52
N ARG A 326 -6.79 -22.91 27.87
CA ARG A 326 -7.09 -23.99 26.92
C ARG A 326 -8.52 -23.96 26.37
N ALA A 327 -9.42 -23.17 26.96
CA ALA A 327 -10.81 -23.05 26.54
C ALA A 327 -10.98 -21.90 25.55
N ILE A 328 -10.30 -22.00 24.40
CA ILE A 328 -10.32 -20.97 23.36
C ILE A 328 -11.58 -21.16 22.50
N SER A 329 -12.35 -20.10 22.35
CA SER A 329 -13.55 -20.00 21.52
C SER A 329 -13.38 -18.89 20.48
N ARG A 330 -14.25 -18.90 19.45
CA ARG A 330 -14.31 -17.88 18.41
C ARG A 330 -15.57 -17.03 18.56
N LEU A 331 -15.47 -15.74 18.27
CA LEU A 331 -16.61 -14.83 18.27
C LEU A 331 -17.69 -15.28 17.29
N SER A 332 -17.30 -15.78 16.11
CA SER A 332 -18.26 -16.34 15.15
C SER A 332 -19.13 -17.47 15.74
N ASP A 333 -18.53 -18.37 16.52
CA ASP A 333 -19.24 -19.48 17.18
C ASP A 333 -20.15 -18.96 18.32
N LEU A 334 -19.71 -17.92 19.03
CA LEU A 334 -20.51 -17.26 20.08
C LEU A 334 -21.77 -16.60 19.47
N ILE A 335 -21.60 -15.84 18.40
CA ILE A 335 -22.71 -15.18 17.69
C ILE A 335 -23.68 -16.23 17.14
N ALA A 336 -23.17 -17.32 16.57
CA ALA A 336 -24.01 -18.39 16.03
C ALA A 336 -24.82 -19.12 17.12
N SER A 337 -24.30 -19.22 18.35
CA SER A 337 -24.93 -19.98 19.44
C SER A 337 -25.80 -19.14 20.38
N GLN A 338 -25.39 -17.91 20.71
CA GLN A 338 -26.06 -17.02 21.67
C GLN A 338 -26.67 -15.77 21.02
N GLY A 339 -26.38 -15.52 19.73
CA GLY A 339 -26.81 -14.34 19.01
C GLY A 339 -25.90 -13.13 19.22
N GLU A 340 -26.02 -12.15 18.32
CA GLU A 340 -25.21 -10.91 18.35
C GLU A 340 -25.46 -10.06 19.60
N ARG A 341 -26.60 -10.24 20.29
CA ARG A 341 -26.99 -9.45 21.47
C ARG A 341 -26.46 -10.01 22.79
N ASP A 342 -25.75 -11.13 22.75
CA ASP A 342 -25.01 -11.61 23.92
C ASP A 342 -24.02 -10.53 24.41
N PRO A 343 -23.94 -10.24 25.72
CA PRO A 343 -23.10 -9.14 26.22
C PRO A 343 -21.62 -9.28 25.86
N LEU A 344 -21.07 -10.50 25.88
CA LEU A 344 -19.69 -10.75 25.48
C LEU A 344 -19.52 -10.62 23.97
N ALA A 345 -20.46 -11.16 23.18
CA ALA A 345 -20.44 -10.99 21.73
C ALA A 345 -20.44 -9.52 21.33
N MET A 346 -21.37 -8.72 21.88
CA MET A 346 -21.44 -7.28 21.64
C MET A 346 -20.13 -6.57 21.95
N ALA A 347 -19.57 -6.83 23.13
CA ALA A 347 -18.37 -6.15 23.58
C ALA A 347 -17.13 -6.53 22.74
N LEU A 348 -17.06 -7.78 22.25
CA LEU A 348 -16.03 -8.22 21.31
C LEU A 348 -16.22 -7.63 19.91
N ILE A 349 -17.46 -7.52 19.41
CA ILE A 349 -17.77 -6.86 18.14
C ILE A 349 -17.39 -5.37 18.21
N GLU A 350 -17.75 -4.68 19.28
CA GLU A 350 -17.40 -3.27 19.48
C GLU A 350 -15.88 -3.07 19.43
N ARG A 351 -15.12 -3.93 20.11
CA ARG A 351 -13.66 -3.89 20.11
C ARG A 351 -13.06 -4.19 18.74
N LEU A 352 -13.66 -5.12 18.00
CA LEU A 352 -13.27 -5.46 16.63
C LEU A 352 -13.39 -4.24 15.69
N TYR A 353 -14.52 -3.52 15.76
CA TYR A 353 -14.74 -2.32 14.95
C TYR A 353 -13.88 -1.14 15.40
N GLU A 354 -13.72 -0.95 16.72
CA GLU A 354 -12.84 0.08 17.29
C GLU A 354 -11.39 -0.09 16.80
N HIS A 355 -10.90 -1.32 16.74
CA HIS A 355 -9.56 -1.63 16.23
C HIS A 355 -9.37 -1.20 14.77
N ALA A 356 -10.40 -1.37 13.92
CA ALA A 356 -10.40 -0.89 12.54
C ALA A 356 -10.58 0.64 12.43
N GLY A 357 -10.61 1.37 13.55
CA GLY A 357 -10.88 2.80 13.60
C GLY A 357 -12.33 3.16 13.25
N SER A 358 -13.24 2.17 13.27
CA SER A 358 -14.66 2.28 12.98
C SER A 358 -15.49 2.16 14.27
N GLN A 359 -16.81 2.26 14.16
CA GLN A 359 -17.73 2.06 15.28
C GLN A 359 -18.73 0.99 14.89
N TRP A 360 -18.97 0.01 15.77
CA TRP A 360 -20.04 -0.95 15.57
C TRP A 360 -21.39 -0.21 15.50
N ARG A 361 -22.17 -0.53 14.47
CA ARG A 361 -23.51 0.03 14.23
C ARG A 361 -24.48 -1.09 13.89
N PRO A 362 -25.26 -1.58 14.85
CA PRO A 362 -26.09 -2.78 14.66
C PRO A 362 -27.22 -2.57 13.64
N ASN A 363 -27.60 -1.32 13.36
CA ASN A 363 -28.66 -1.03 12.39
C ASN A 363 -28.13 -0.68 10.99
N TRP A 364 -26.82 -0.79 10.75
CA TRP A 364 -26.23 -0.51 9.45
C TRP A 364 -26.22 -1.76 8.57
N SER A 365 -26.64 -1.61 7.32
CA SER A 365 -26.78 -2.74 6.40
C SER A 365 -25.47 -3.46 6.12
N LEU A 366 -24.35 -2.73 5.94
CA LEU A 366 -23.04 -3.34 5.71
C LEU A 366 -22.62 -4.21 6.90
N HIS A 367 -22.81 -3.71 8.11
CA HIS A 367 -22.49 -4.40 9.36
C HIS A 367 -23.36 -5.64 9.60
N GLN A 368 -24.67 -5.50 9.38
CA GLN A 368 -25.61 -6.62 9.48
C GLN A 368 -25.33 -7.69 8.41
N HIS A 369 -24.97 -7.26 7.19
CA HIS A 369 -24.55 -8.17 6.15
C HIS A 369 -23.23 -8.87 6.51
N ALA A 370 -22.25 -8.14 7.07
CA ALA A 370 -20.98 -8.69 7.53
C ALA A 370 -21.16 -9.78 8.60
N LEU A 371 -22.07 -9.59 9.57
CA LEU A 371 -22.35 -10.63 10.58
C LEU A 371 -22.88 -11.93 9.96
N ARG A 372 -23.73 -11.83 8.93
CA ARG A 372 -24.28 -13.01 8.24
C ARG A 372 -23.26 -13.70 7.35
N CYS A 373 -22.46 -12.91 6.66
CA CYS A 373 -21.63 -13.40 5.56
C CYS A 373 -20.16 -13.64 5.99
N GLN A 374 -19.79 -13.17 7.19
CA GLN A 374 -18.52 -13.39 7.87
C GLN A 374 -17.29 -13.12 6.97
N PRO A 375 -17.12 -11.89 6.45
CA PRO A 375 -16.01 -11.55 5.56
C PRO A 375 -14.67 -11.38 6.30
N GLY A 376 -14.59 -11.77 7.57
CA GLY A 376 -13.46 -11.55 8.47
C GLY A 376 -13.51 -10.18 9.17
N ALA A 377 -12.38 -9.78 9.76
CA ALA A 377 -12.25 -8.53 10.48
C ALA A 377 -12.35 -7.30 9.54
N PRO A 378 -13.03 -6.21 9.94
CA PRO A 378 -12.96 -4.95 9.22
C PRO A 378 -11.51 -4.43 9.22
N LEU A 379 -11.09 -3.82 8.12
CA LEU A 379 -9.72 -3.36 7.88
C LEU A 379 -9.57 -1.84 8.00
N GLY A 380 -10.67 -1.12 8.12
CA GLY A 380 -10.68 0.33 8.20
C GLY A 380 -12.08 0.89 8.34
N ARG A 381 -12.19 2.22 8.23
CA ARG A 381 -13.48 2.92 8.23
C ARG A 381 -14.21 2.67 6.93
N SER A 382 -15.55 2.66 7.00
CA SER A 382 -16.39 2.78 5.81
C SER A 382 -16.00 4.00 5.00
N PHE A 383 -15.96 3.87 3.69
CA PHE A 383 -15.56 4.91 2.75
C PHE A 383 -16.61 5.09 1.65
N ARG A 384 -16.57 6.24 0.97
CA ARG A 384 -17.47 6.56 -0.14
C ARG A 384 -16.70 6.60 -1.45
N VAL A 385 -17.34 6.12 -2.50
CA VAL A 385 -16.81 6.18 -3.86
C VAL A 385 -17.89 6.56 -4.86
N SER A 386 -17.53 7.32 -5.89
CA SER A 386 -18.46 7.74 -6.95
C SER A 386 -18.04 7.13 -8.28
N PHE A 387 -18.91 6.34 -8.90
CA PHE A 387 -18.66 5.66 -10.17
C PHE A 387 -19.86 5.81 -11.10
N ASP A 388 -19.60 6.26 -12.34
CA ASP A 388 -20.63 6.38 -13.39
C ASP A 388 -21.89 7.15 -12.95
N GLY A 389 -21.68 8.27 -12.22
CA GLY A 389 -22.77 9.12 -11.71
C GLY A 389 -23.55 8.55 -10.53
N ARG A 390 -23.11 7.44 -9.94
CA ARG A 390 -23.69 6.84 -8.72
C ARG A 390 -22.70 6.85 -7.57
N ASP A 391 -23.20 7.11 -6.37
CA ASP A 391 -22.41 7.07 -5.14
C ASP A 391 -22.63 5.74 -4.40
N TYR A 392 -21.55 5.20 -3.87
CA TYR A 392 -21.53 3.95 -3.11
C TYR A 392 -20.89 4.21 -1.74
N VAL A 393 -21.38 3.50 -0.73
CA VAL A 393 -20.63 3.28 0.51
C VAL A 393 -20.01 1.90 0.46
N ALA A 394 -18.81 1.76 1.00
CA ALA A 394 -18.12 0.49 1.09
C ALA A 394 -17.34 0.36 2.39
N GLU A 395 -17.06 -0.87 2.79
CA GLU A 395 -16.21 -1.19 3.93
C GLU A 395 -15.38 -2.43 3.59
N ALA A 396 -14.07 -2.33 3.85
CA ALA A 396 -13.13 -3.40 3.57
C ALA A 396 -13.02 -4.36 4.76
N PHE A 397 -13.05 -5.65 4.48
CA PHE A 397 -12.86 -6.73 5.43
C PHE A 397 -11.74 -7.66 4.94
N ALA A 398 -11.20 -8.49 5.83
CA ALA A 398 -10.07 -9.35 5.52
C ALA A 398 -10.25 -10.23 4.28
N LEU A 399 -11.48 -10.65 3.95
CA LEU A 399 -11.76 -11.50 2.79
C LEU A 399 -12.34 -10.75 1.59
N ASP A 400 -12.97 -9.59 1.78
CA ASP A 400 -13.76 -8.94 0.72
C ASP A 400 -14.05 -7.47 1.03
N VAL A 401 -14.57 -6.73 0.06
CA VAL A 401 -15.17 -5.40 0.28
C VAL A 401 -16.68 -5.53 0.19
N LEU A 402 -17.40 -5.13 1.24
CA LEU A 402 -18.86 -4.99 1.18
C LEU A 402 -19.21 -3.59 0.72
N PHE A 403 -20.17 -3.46 -0.19
CA PHE A 403 -20.59 -2.16 -0.70
C PHE A 403 -22.08 -2.13 -1.07
N CYS A 404 -22.68 -0.94 -1.07
CA CYS A 404 -24.01 -0.73 -1.63
C CYS A 404 -24.10 0.69 -2.21
N ALA A 405 -25.02 0.90 -3.15
CA ALA A 405 -25.32 2.25 -3.62
C ALA A 405 -25.98 3.05 -2.49
N ILE A 406 -25.63 4.33 -2.36
CA ILE A 406 -26.25 5.21 -1.37
C ILE A 406 -27.73 5.37 -1.71
N GLY A 407 -28.60 4.98 -0.78
CA GLY A 407 -30.06 4.93 -0.99
C GLY A 407 -30.60 3.52 -1.28
N GLU A 408 -29.75 2.55 -1.61
CA GLU A 408 -30.10 1.14 -1.80
C GLU A 408 -29.57 0.27 -0.64
N TRP A 409 -29.92 0.64 0.59
CA TRP A 409 -29.35 0.04 1.80
C TRP A 409 -29.65 -1.45 1.97
N ASP A 410 -30.70 -1.97 1.35
CA ASP A 410 -31.03 -3.40 1.39
C ASP A 410 -30.24 -4.23 0.36
N ASN A 411 -29.50 -3.58 -0.53
CA ASN A 411 -28.76 -4.20 -1.65
C ASN A 411 -27.24 -4.17 -1.40
N VAL A 412 -26.80 -4.81 -0.31
CA VAL A 412 -25.37 -4.97 -0.01
C VAL A 412 -24.79 -6.10 -0.85
N GLN A 413 -23.75 -5.77 -1.61
CA GLN A 413 -23.01 -6.65 -2.52
C GLN A 413 -21.58 -6.85 -2.01
N ARG A 414 -20.96 -7.93 -2.50
CA ARG A 414 -19.54 -8.21 -2.29
C ARG A 414 -18.74 -7.83 -3.51
N LEU A 415 -17.56 -7.26 -3.31
CA LEU A 415 -16.65 -6.95 -4.41
C LEU A 415 -16.36 -8.19 -5.24
N SER A 416 -16.13 -9.35 -4.60
CA SER A 416 -15.90 -10.62 -5.30
C SER A 416 -17.02 -11.07 -6.26
N GLU A 417 -18.23 -10.51 -6.15
CA GLU A 417 -19.36 -10.82 -7.06
C GLU A 417 -19.29 -10.04 -8.38
N ILE A 418 -18.41 -9.03 -8.47
CA ILE A 418 -18.31 -8.12 -9.62
C ILE A 418 -16.90 -8.04 -10.24
N VAL A 419 -15.97 -8.96 -9.90
CA VAL A 419 -14.55 -8.96 -10.41
C VAL A 419 -14.18 -10.20 -11.21
#